data_AF-A0AA96Z1S9-F1
#
_entry.id   AF-A0AA96Z1S9-F1
#
_cell.length_a   1.000
_cell.length_b   1.000
_cell.length_c   1.000
_cell.angle_alpha   90.00
_cell.angle_beta   90.00
_cell.angle_gamma   90.00
#
_symmetry.space_group_name_H-M   'P 1'
#
loop_
_entity.id
_entity.type
_entity.pdbx_description
1 polymer ?
#
loop_
_entity_poly.entity_id
_entity_poly.type
_entity_poly.pdbx_seq_one_letter_code
_entity_poly.pdbx_strand_id
1 'polypeptide(L)'
;MTADFGHAGPAAEPTGPPTGGLPASLAETLRYGPFHRALRDAIAHRGLSLARLRAHIEQLGVRVGQSTLSYWQRGLRHPEVPRAIPTVRALETVLKLPPESLIALIGPRHSTHTQRASPSAFTELATAWADTAPLLAEFDAIPESSRSNADLEMLNVHDAILIGGSHEQRAVTTRLVVRALRGGPDRYLAVHQGDEGSRIDEATIRPGEGCRQGRLRRQAASRGMAVELLFDRRLAEGEEHVFSYTVIDETGGPTPGHHRTFRDPCPSYLVQMGFHRRALPARCAKQFRSGLLATPVDVDELVCGLGGVVSAYFCNVGPGTAGISVEWN
;
A
#
# COMPACT_ATOMS: atom_id res chain seq x y z
N MET A 1 71.27 27.38 6.74
CA MET A 1 69.97 27.62 6.07
C MET A 1 69.47 26.27 5.61
N THR A 2 68.71 25.56 6.44
CA THR A 2 67.24 25.58 6.66
C THR A 2 66.54 24.48 5.86
N ALA A 3 66.08 23.46 6.59
CA ALA A 3 64.99 22.50 6.32
C ALA A 3 65.08 21.62 5.04
N ASP A 4 64.59 20.39 4.95
CA ASP A 4 63.39 19.84 5.59
C ASP A 4 63.43 18.28 5.57
N PHE A 5 62.86 17.64 6.59
CA PHE A 5 62.76 16.18 6.74
C PHE A 5 61.41 15.69 6.17
N GLY A 6 61.44 14.89 5.10
CA GLY A 6 60.26 14.22 4.54
C GLY A 6 60.21 12.74 4.92
N HIS A 7 59.46 12.43 5.99
CA HIS A 7 59.21 11.08 6.50
C HIS A 7 58.19 10.33 5.63
N ALA A 8 58.48 9.08 5.29
CA ALA A 8 57.55 8.16 4.63
C ALA A 8 56.44 7.75 5.63
N GLY A 9 55.18 8.06 5.30
CA GLY A 9 54.00 7.57 6.02
C GLY A 9 53.39 6.34 5.33
N PRO A 10 53.07 5.26 6.05
CA PRO A 10 52.47 4.06 5.47
C PRO A 10 50.97 4.24 5.22
N ALA A 11 50.45 3.39 4.32
CA ALA A 11 49.06 3.30 3.90
C ALA A 11 48.07 3.26 5.09
N ALA A 12 47.07 4.13 5.05
CA ALA A 12 45.93 4.08 5.96
C ALA A 12 44.88 3.09 5.43
N GLU A 13 44.88 1.88 6.01
CA GLU A 13 43.66 1.07 6.08
C GLU A 13 42.64 1.77 7.00
N PRO A 14 41.37 1.92 6.62
CA PRO A 14 40.34 2.26 7.58
C PRO A 14 39.87 0.99 8.30
N THR A 15 40.50 0.68 9.44
CA THR A 15 39.94 -0.23 10.45
C THR A 15 39.00 0.55 11.37
N GLY A 16 37.70 0.40 11.17
CA GLY A 16 36.67 0.75 12.13
C GLY A 16 35.73 -0.45 12.34
N PRO A 17 35.42 -0.87 13.57
CA PRO A 17 34.50 -1.98 13.80
C PRO A 17 33.05 -1.49 13.61
N PRO A 18 32.20 -2.13 12.77
CA PRO A 18 30.80 -1.79 12.76
C PRO A 18 30.07 -2.60 13.84
N THR A 19 30.10 -2.09 15.07
CA THR A 19 29.12 -2.46 16.09
C THR A 19 27.79 -1.78 15.76
N GLY A 20 26.82 -2.57 15.30
CA GLY A 20 25.45 -2.47 15.80
C GLY A 20 24.50 -1.46 15.15
N GLY A 21 24.47 -1.36 13.82
CA GLY A 21 23.35 -0.76 13.11
C GLY A 21 23.08 -1.50 11.81
N LEU A 22 21.86 -2.04 11.62
CA LEU A 22 21.44 -2.45 10.28
C LEU A 22 21.46 -1.21 9.38
N PRO A 23 21.95 -1.30 8.13
CA PRO A 23 21.80 -0.22 7.17
C PRO A 23 20.33 0.20 7.08
N ALA A 24 20.05 1.51 7.00
CA ALA A 24 18.68 2.02 6.99
C ALA A 24 17.79 1.33 5.94
N SER A 25 18.33 1.11 4.74
CA SER A 25 17.65 0.39 3.66
C SER A 25 17.34 -1.08 3.97
N LEU A 26 18.19 -1.77 4.74
CA LEU A 26 17.94 -3.15 5.19
C LEU A 26 16.93 -3.17 6.33
N ALA A 27 17.03 -2.23 7.28
CA ALA A 27 16.06 -2.09 8.37
C ALA A 27 14.65 -1.78 7.85
N GLU A 28 14.54 -0.96 6.81
CA GLU A 28 13.30 -0.63 6.12
C GLU A 28 12.73 -1.87 5.39
N THR A 29 13.58 -2.58 4.63
CA THR A 29 13.15 -3.79 3.90
C THR A 29 12.73 -4.92 4.85
N LEU A 30 13.35 -5.03 6.03
CA LEU A 30 12.96 -6.02 7.06
C LEU A 30 11.63 -5.68 7.75
N ARG A 31 11.17 -4.43 7.71
CA ARG A 31 9.89 -4.02 8.31
C ARG A 31 8.74 -4.04 7.32
N TYR A 32 8.99 -3.61 6.07
CA TYR A 32 7.93 -3.35 5.10
C TYR A 32 8.17 -3.99 3.73
N GLY A 33 9.35 -4.55 3.50
CA GLY A 33 9.70 -5.18 2.23
C GLY A 33 9.11 -6.58 2.09
N PRO A 34 8.92 -7.07 0.85
CA PRO A 34 8.53 -8.45 0.65
C PRO A 34 9.65 -9.39 1.12
N PHE A 35 9.28 -10.53 1.70
CA PHE A 35 10.22 -11.49 2.31
C PHE A 35 11.45 -11.80 1.42
N HIS A 36 11.25 -12.03 0.12
CA HIS A 36 12.35 -12.37 -0.79
C HIS A 36 13.40 -11.25 -0.90
N ARG A 37 12.96 -9.98 -0.91
CA ARG A 37 13.83 -8.81 -0.97
C ARG A 37 14.55 -8.62 0.35
N ALA A 38 13.84 -8.72 1.47
CA ALA A 38 14.43 -8.67 2.81
C ALA A 38 15.49 -9.75 3.00
N LEU A 39 15.20 -10.98 2.58
CA LEU A 39 16.13 -12.11 2.63
C LEU A 39 17.35 -11.87 1.73
N ARG A 40 17.16 -11.41 0.49
CA ARG A 40 18.27 -11.12 -0.43
C ARG A 40 19.20 -10.04 0.14
N ASP A 41 18.62 -8.96 0.64
CA ASP A 41 19.37 -7.80 1.12
C ASP A 41 20.08 -8.14 2.45
N ALA A 42 19.47 -8.97 3.31
CA ALA A 42 20.12 -9.51 4.50
C ALA A 42 21.30 -10.45 4.18
N ILE A 43 21.15 -11.33 3.19
CA ILE A 43 22.24 -12.21 2.72
C ILE A 43 23.40 -11.40 2.16
N ALA A 44 23.09 -10.39 1.33
CA ALA A 44 24.08 -9.50 0.75
C ALA A 44 24.84 -8.71 1.83
N HIS A 45 24.12 -8.14 2.80
CA HIS A 45 24.71 -7.42 3.93
C HIS A 45 25.63 -8.30 4.78
N ARG A 46 25.28 -9.59 4.94
CA ARG A 46 26.09 -10.55 5.69
C ARG A 46 27.23 -11.15 4.89
N GLY A 47 27.27 -10.94 3.57
CA GLY A 47 28.32 -11.44 2.69
C GLY A 47 28.37 -12.98 2.60
N LEU A 48 27.26 -13.67 2.85
CA LEU A 48 27.21 -15.14 2.85
C LEU A 48 26.76 -15.69 1.49
N SER A 49 27.43 -16.73 1.00
CA SER A 49 26.91 -17.53 -0.10
C SER A 49 25.80 -18.46 0.38
N LEU A 50 24.88 -18.87 -0.50
CA LEU A 50 23.78 -19.79 -0.14
C LEU A 50 24.29 -21.12 0.42
N ALA A 51 25.44 -21.62 -0.07
CA ALA A 51 26.07 -22.84 0.43
C ALA A 51 26.56 -22.66 1.87
N ARG A 52 27.19 -21.53 2.20
CA ARG A 52 27.62 -21.20 3.56
C ARG A 52 26.43 -20.97 4.48
N LEU A 53 25.40 -20.26 4.02
CA LEU A 53 24.16 -20.03 4.77
C LEU A 53 23.50 -21.36 5.17
N ARG A 54 23.39 -22.31 4.22
CA ARG A 54 22.87 -23.65 4.48
C ARG A 54 23.69 -24.39 5.55
N ALA A 55 25.01 -24.39 5.44
CA ALA A 55 25.88 -25.07 6.41
C ALA A 55 25.70 -24.54 7.84
N HIS A 56 25.54 -23.22 8.02
CA HIS A 56 25.29 -22.62 9.34
C HIS A 56 23.88 -22.94 9.87
N ILE A 57 22.87 -23.02 8.99
CA ILE A 57 21.51 -23.42 9.39
C ILE A 57 21.48 -24.90 9.81
N GLU A 58 22.22 -25.76 9.12
CA GLU A 58 22.36 -27.19 9.47
C GLU A 58 23.05 -27.38 10.84
N GLN A 59 24.02 -26.52 11.19
CA GLN A 59 24.63 -26.50 12.52
C GLN A 59 23.65 -26.12 13.64
N LEU A 60 22.58 -25.38 13.32
CA LEU A 60 21.48 -25.06 14.24
C LEU A 60 20.43 -26.19 14.30
N GLY A 61 20.69 -27.35 13.67
CA GLY A 61 19.80 -28.51 13.68
C GLY A 61 18.62 -28.42 12.72
N VAL A 62 18.57 -27.42 11.84
CA VAL A 62 17.49 -27.25 10.86
C VAL A 62 17.99 -27.64 9.46
N ARG A 63 17.25 -28.51 8.76
CA ARG A 63 17.59 -28.92 7.38
C ARG A 63 16.81 -28.08 6.38
N VAL A 64 17.50 -27.47 5.42
CA VAL A 64 16.90 -26.73 4.29
C VAL A 64 17.70 -26.96 3.01
N GLY A 65 17.01 -27.19 1.89
CA GLY A 65 17.67 -27.35 0.60
C GLY A 65 18.23 -26.03 0.07
N GLN A 66 19.39 -26.08 -0.60
CA GLN A 66 19.98 -24.89 -1.24
C GLN A 66 19.07 -24.32 -2.35
N SER A 67 18.36 -25.19 -3.06
CA SER A 67 17.34 -24.81 -4.06
C SER A 67 16.16 -24.06 -3.44
N THR A 68 15.69 -24.48 -2.26
CA THR A 68 14.64 -23.80 -1.50
C THR A 68 15.06 -22.38 -1.13
N LEU A 69 16.27 -22.21 -0.58
CA LEU A 69 16.80 -20.87 -0.24
C LEU A 69 16.95 -19.98 -1.49
N SER A 70 17.37 -20.56 -2.61
CA SER A 70 17.48 -19.83 -3.88
C SER A 70 16.12 -19.39 -4.42
N TYR A 71 15.10 -20.26 -4.35
CA TYR A 71 13.73 -19.90 -4.76
C TYR A 71 13.12 -18.82 -3.86
N TRP A 72 13.38 -18.88 -2.56
CA TRP A 72 12.97 -17.87 -1.60
C TRP A 72 13.62 -16.51 -1.84
N GLN A 73 14.94 -16.48 -2.10
CA GLN A 73 15.67 -15.25 -2.41
C GLN A 73 15.17 -14.60 -3.71
N ARG A 74 14.80 -15.40 -4.71
CA ARG A 74 14.30 -14.93 -6.02
C ARG A 74 12.81 -14.59 -6.02
N GLY A 75 12.09 -14.83 -4.93
CA GLY A 75 10.64 -14.65 -4.85
C GLY A 75 9.83 -15.67 -5.67
N LEU A 76 10.46 -16.75 -6.13
CA LEU A 76 9.80 -17.81 -6.92
C LEU A 76 8.98 -18.77 -6.05
N ARG A 77 9.27 -18.84 -4.75
CA ARG A 77 8.48 -19.54 -3.74
C ARG A 77 8.46 -18.76 -2.45
N HIS A 78 7.35 -18.82 -1.72
CA HIS A 78 7.21 -18.24 -0.39
C HIS A 78 7.39 -19.32 0.70
N PRO A 79 7.95 -19.00 1.88
CA PRO A 79 7.97 -19.94 3.00
C PRO A 79 6.56 -20.32 3.46
N GLU A 80 6.28 -21.62 3.56
CA GLU A 80 4.99 -22.15 4.01
C GLU A 80 4.95 -22.28 5.54
N VAL A 81 4.12 -21.46 6.19
CA VAL A 81 3.89 -21.49 7.64
C VAL A 81 2.84 -22.56 8.01
N PRO A 82 2.98 -23.29 9.14
CA PRO A 82 3.96 -23.13 10.21
C PRO A 82 5.29 -23.86 9.99
N ARG A 83 5.38 -24.72 8.97
CA ARG A 83 6.55 -25.59 8.73
C ARG A 83 7.84 -24.82 8.51
N ALA A 84 7.78 -23.63 7.92
CA ALA A 84 8.93 -22.81 7.64
C ALA A 84 9.43 -21.95 8.82
N ILE A 85 8.67 -21.82 9.92
CA ILE A 85 9.05 -20.97 11.07
C ILE A 85 10.42 -21.35 11.64
N PRO A 86 10.75 -22.63 11.90
CA PRO A 86 12.05 -23.00 12.44
C PRO A 86 13.20 -22.62 11.50
N THR A 87 13.00 -22.77 10.18
CA THR A 87 13.98 -22.38 9.16
C THR A 87 14.18 -20.88 9.08
N VAL A 88 13.12 -20.08 9.21
CA VAL A 88 13.23 -18.62 9.19
C VAL A 88 13.87 -18.07 10.48
N ARG A 89 13.62 -18.67 11.64
CA ARG A 89 14.36 -18.37 12.88
C ARG A 89 15.86 -18.65 12.77
N ALA A 90 16.20 -19.77 12.15
CA ALA A 90 17.59 -20.10 11.89
C ALA A 90 18.23 -19.08 10.92
N LEU A 91 17.48 -18.61 9.91
CA LEU A 91 17.93 -17.54 9.01
C LEU A 91 18.21 -16.24 9.76
N GLU A 92 17.30 -15.76 10.61
CA GLU A 92 17.50 -14.54 11.42
C GLU A 92 18.76 -14.63 12.29
N THR A 93 18.96 -15.78 12.94
CA THR A 93 20.13 -16.06 13.77
C THR A 93 21.44 -15.99 12.96
N VAL A 94 21.53 -16.72 11.85
CA VAL A 94 22.76 -16.76 11.02
C VAL A 94 23.04 -15.41 10.36
N LEU A 95 21.97 -14.72 9.96
CA LEU A 95 22.04 -13.40 9.34
C LEU A 95 22.18 -12.27 10.37
N LYS A 96 22.25 -12.57 11.67
CA LYS A 96 22.35 -11.59 12.77
C LYS A 96 21.31 -10.47 12.66
N LEU A 97 20.08 -10.84 12.32
CA LEU A 97 18.96 -9.91 12.24
C LEU A 97 18.27 -9.78 13.61
N PRO A 98 17.52 -8.70 13.84
CA PRO A 98 16.62 -8.62 14.98
C PRO A 98 15.68 -9.83 15.00
N PRO A 99 15.40 -10.41 16.18
CA PRO A 99 14.45 -11.50 16.30
C PRO A 99 13.09 -11.13 15.69
N GLU A 100 12.44 -12.09 15.03
CA GLU A 100 11.11 -11.96 14.43
C GLU A 100 11.04 -10.97 13.25
N SER A 101 12.17 -10.45 12.75
CA SER A 101 12.21 -9.52 11.60
C SER A 101 11.84 -10.17 10.26
N LEU A 102 12.29 -11.39 9.99
CA LEU A 102 11.88 -12.16 8.81
C LEU A 102 10.60 -12.95 9.10
N ILE A 103 10.35 -13.36 10.35
CA ILE A 103 9.11 -14.02 10.73
C ILE A 103 7.91 -13.10 10.59
N ALA A 104 8.04 -11.81 10.93
CA ALA A 104 6.97 -10.84 10.69
C ALA A 104 6.57 -10.76 9.21
N LEU A 105 7.50 -11.06 8.29
CA LEU A 105 7.28 -11.06 6.85
C LEU A 105 6.71 -12.40 6.32
N ILE A 106 6.65 -13.46 7.15
CA ILE A 106 6.09 -14.77 6.78
C ILE A 106 4.95 -15.26 7.68
N GLY A 107 4.77 -14.64 8.86
CA GLY A 107 3.81 -15.01 9.90
C GLY A 107 2.34 -14.78 9.50
N PRO A 108 1.36 -15.12 10.36
CA PRO A 108 -0.01 -15.43 9.92
C PRO A 108 -0.85 -14.19 9.55
N ARG A 109 -0.52 -13.59 8.40
CA ARG A 109 -1.37 -12.79 7.49
C ARG A 109 -0.68 -12.98 6.14
N HIS A 110 -1.07 -13.91 5.26
CA HIS A 110 -2.30 -13.94 4.51
C HIS A 110 -2.52 -15.40 4.05
N SER A 111 -3.30 -16.17 4.81
CA SER A 111 -3.92 -17.37 4.26
C SER A 111 -5.16 -16.91 3.50
N THR A 112 -5.17 -17.19 2.20
CA THR A 112 -6.36 -17.26 1.37
C THR A 112 -7.29 -18.36 1.89
N HIS A 113 -7.97 -18.13 3.02
CA HIS A 113 -9.28 -18.71 3.33
C HIS A 113 -9.85 -18.08 4.61
N THR A 114 -10.99 -17.39 4.45
CA THR A 114 -12.06 -17.28 5.45
C THR A 114 -11.64 -17.08 6.91
N GLN A 115 -11.18 -15.87 7.25
CA GLN A 115 -11.54 -15.30 8.54
C GLN A 115 -12.30 -14.01 8.27
N ARG A 116 -13.62 -14.06 8.52
CA ARG A 116 -14.42 -12.85 8.70
C ARG A 116 -13.66 -11.95 9.65
N ALA A 117 -13.42 -10.71 9.23
CA ALA A 117 -12.99 -9.65 10.14
C ALA A 117 -13.85 -9.71 11.41
N SER A 118 -13.23 -9.54 12.58
CA SER A 118 -14.00 -9.46 13.82
C SER A 118 -15.01 -8.31 13.69
N PRO A 119 -16.24 -8.46 14.20
CA PRO A 119 -17.26 -7.41 14.14
C PRO A 119 -16.75 -6.07 14.67
N SER A 120 -15.82 -6.04 15.62
CA SER A 120 -15.29 -4.82 16.23
C SER A 120 -14.45 -3.94 15.29
N ALA A 121 -13.55 -4.53 14.49
CA ALA A 121 -12.73 -3.78 13.52
C ALA A 121 -13.58 -3.27 12.35
N PHE A 122 -14.65 -4.00 12.02
CA PHE A 122 -15.66 -3.61 11.04
C PHE A 122 -16.55 -2.48 11.55
N THR A 123 -17.00 -2.51 12.82
CA THR A 123 -17.75 -1.41 13.44
C THR A 123 -16.93 -0.14 13.47
N GLU A 124 -15.63 -0.21 13.78
CA GLU A 124 -14.76 0.97 13.79
C GLU A 124 -14.53 1.53 12.39
N LEU A 125 -14.20 0.71 11.38
CA LEU A 125 -14.07 1.19 10.00
C LEU A 125 -15.41 1.71 9.45
N ALA A 126 -16.53 1.13 9.88
CA ALA A 126 -17.88 1.64 9.62
C ALA A 126 -18.14 3.01 10.30
N THR A 127 -17.40 3.38 11.34
CA THR A 127 -17.43 4.71 11.96
C THR A 127 -16.58 5.76 11.21
N ALA A 128 -15.53 5.41 10.45
CA ALA A 128 -14.96 6.32 9.42
C ALA A 128 -15.97 6.57 8.32
N TRP A 129 -16.73 5.53 8.02
CA TRP A 129 -17.89 5.63 7.18
C TRP A 129 -19.06 6.29 7.89
N ALA A 130 -19.00 6.74 9.16
CA ALA A 130 -20.13 7.42 9.80
C ALA A 130 -20.51 8.71 9.07
N ASP A 131 -19.55 9.37 8.41
CA ASP A 131 -19.82 10.54 7.57
C ASP A 131 -20.40 10.16 6.18
N THR A 132 -20.36 8.88 5.78
CA THR A 132 -20.92 8.37 4.51
C THR A 132 -22.00 7.28 4.68
N ALA A 133 -22.30 6.87 5.92
CA ALA A 133 -23.32 5.90 6.27
C ALA A 133 -24.74 6.39 5.90
N PRO A 134 -25.08 7.68 6.05
CA PRO A 134 -26.34 8.22 5.52
C PRO A 134 -26.41 8.13 3.99
N LEU A 135 -25.30 8.42 3.29
CA LEU A 135 -25.20 8.34 1.82
C LEU A 135 -25.36 6.91 1.29
N LEU A 136 -24.83 5.91 1.99
CA LEU A 136 -25.04 4.51 1.67
C LEU A 136 -26.45 4.02 2.03
N ALA A 137 -27.04 4.55 3.10
CA ALA A 137 -28.42 4.27 3.50
C ALA A 137 -29.41 4.80 2.46
N GLU A 138 -29.22 6.01 1.93
CA GLU A 138 -30.07 6.63 0.90
C GLU A 138 -30.14 5.86 -0.46
N PHE A 139 -29.36 4.79 -0.63
CA PHE A 139 -29.58 3.77 -1.68
C PHE A 139 -30.63 2.71 -1.26
N ASP A 140 -31.68 3.12 -0.55
CA ASP A 140 -32.72 2.33 0.13
C ASP A 140 -33.64 1.47 -0.76
N ALA A 141 -33.25 1.20 -2.02
CA ALA A 141 -33.97 0.30 -2.93
C ALA A 141 -33.13 -0.90 -3.41
N ILE A 142 -31.94 -1.11 -2.83
CA ILE A 142 -30.99 -2.14 -3.27
C ILE A 142 -30.79 -3.18 -2.15
N PRO A 143 -30.89 -4.50 -2.41
CA PRO A 143 -30.58 -5.53 -1.42
C PRO A 143 -29.15 -5.37 -0.88
N GLU A 144 -28.91 -5.63 0.41
CA GLU A 144 -27.63 -5.42 1.10
C GLU A 144 -26.41 -6.04 0.40
N SER A 145 -26.59 -7.19 -0.27
CA SER A 145 -25.55 -7.87 -1.06
C SER A 145 -25.04 -7.06 -2.25
N SER A 146 -25.86 -6.14 -2.78
CA SER A 146 -25.52 -5.28 -3.94
C SER A 146 -24.99 -3.90 -3.54
N ARG A 147 -24.96 -3.55 -2.25
CA ARG A 147 -24.46 -2.25 -1.75
C ARG A 147 -22.97 -2.24 -1.44
N SER A 148 -22.37 -3.41 -1.21
CA SER A 148 -21.12 -3.49 -0.46
C SER A 148 -19.93 -4.00 -1.26
N ASN A 149 -19.97 -4.07 -2.60
CA ASN A 149 -18.92 -4.68 -3.45
C ASN A 149 -18.40 -6.04 -2.93
N ALA A 150 -19.14 -6.74 -2.05
CA ALA A 150 -18.61 -7.85 -1.26
C ALA A 150 -18.32 -9.10 -2.09
N ASP A 151 -18.98 -9.23 -3.25
CA ASP A 151 -18.74 -10.28 -4.22
C ASP A 151 -17.60 -9.93 -5.21
N LEU A 152 -16.88 -8.84 -4.99
CA LEU A 152 -15.72 -8.42 -5.78
C LEU A 152 -14.46 -8.36 -4.92
N GLU A 153 -13.46 -9.14 -5.28
CA GLU A 153 -12.09 -9.04 -4.77
C GLU A 153 -11.34 -7.94 -5.53
N MET A 154 -10.68 -7.04 -4.81
CA MET A 154 -9.87 -5.97 -5.39
C MET A 154 -8.43 -6.45 -5.58
N LEU A 155 -7.98 -6.57 -6.84
CA LEU A 155 -6.64 -7.07 -7.17
C LEU A 155 -5.63 -5.94 -7.37
N ASN A 156 -6.05 -4.86 -7.99
CA ASN A 156 -5.21 -3.70 -8.24
C ASN A 156 -6.03 -2.42 -8.23
N VAL A 157 -5.43 -1.36 -7.70
CA VAL A 157 -5.94 0.01 -7.80
C VAL A 157 -4.83 0.95 -8.22
N HIS A 158 -5.14 1.81 -9.18
CA HIS A 158 -4.34 2.97 -9.54
C HIS A 158 -5.18 4.22 -9.42
N ASP A 159 -4.84 5.07 -8.45
CA ASP A 159 -5.42 6.40 -8.30
C ASP A 159 -4.43 7.45 -8.85
N ALA A 160 -4.87 8.25 -9.83
CA ALA A 160 -4.14 9.36 -10.41
C ALA A 160 -4.87 10.68 -10.10
N ILE A 161 -4.24 11.51 -9.29
CA ILE A 161 -4.81 12.72 -8.70
C ILE A 161 -4.20 13.93 -9.38
N LEU A 162 -5.05 14.89 -9.74
CA LEU A 162 -4.64 16.18 -10.27
C LEU A 162 -4.86 17.28 -9.23
N ILE A 163 -3.78 17.96 -8.83
CA ILE A 163 -3.81 19.09 -7.92
C ILE A 163 -3.70 20.40 -8.71
N GLY A 164 -4.62 21.32 -8.43
CA GLY A 164 -4.71 22.60 -9.10
C GLY A 164 -3.80 23.69 -8.52
N GLY A 165 -3.95 24.89 -9.07
CA GLY A 165 -3.08 26.04 -8.74
C GLY A 165 -3.40 26.69 -7.40
N SER A 166 -4.55 26.39 -6.81
CA SER A 166 -5.02 26.86 -5.51
C SER A 166 -4.92 25.76 -4.45
N HIS A 167 -4.10 24.73 -4.69
CA HIS A 167 -3.86 23.57 -3.82
C HIS A 167 -5.05 22.60 -3.73
N GLU A 168 -6.04 22.75 -4.60
CA GLU A 168 -7.28 21.97 -4.63
C GLU A 168 -7.12 20.64 -5.37
N GLN A 169 -7.77 19.58 -4.89
CA GLN A 169 -7.83 18.30 -5.58
C GLN A 169 -8.88 18.33 -6.70
N ARG A 170 -8.49 18.76 -7.90
CA ARG A 170 -9.42 18.94 -9.04
C ARG A 170 -10.01 17.65 -9.58
N ALA A 171 -9.23 16.58 -9.62
CA ALA A 171 -9.69 15.32 -10.18
C ALA A 171 -8.99 14.10 -9.58
N VAL A 172 -9.74 13.01 -9.45
CA VAL A 172 -9.25 11.69 -9.06
C VAL A 172 -9.67 10.69 -10.12
N THR A 173 -8.71 10.21 -10.91
CA THR A 173 -8.94 9.12 -11.86
C THR A 173 -8.54 7.80 -11.23
N THR A 174 -9.51 6.91 -11.05
CA THR A 174 -9.28 5.58 -10.48
C THR A 174 -9.40 4.54 -11.59
N ARG A 175 -8.41 3.66 -11.69
CA ARG A 175 -8.47 2.41 -12.47
C ARG A 175 -8.40 1.22 -11.52
N LEU A 176 -9.31 0.26 -11.68
CA LEU A 176 -9.38 -0.93 -10.85
C LEU A 176 -9.26 -2.20 -11.68
N VAL A 177 -8.65 -3.21 -11.09
CA VAL A 177 -8.80 -4.61 -11.48
C VAL A 177 -9.50 -5.33 -10.34
N VAL A 178 -10.65 -5.94 -10.65
CA VAL A 178 -11.43 -6.72 -9.70
C VAL A 178 -11.61 -8.14 -10.19
N ARG A 179 -11.81 -9.08 -9.27
CA ARG A 179 -12.22 -10.45 -9.57
C ARG A 179 -13.55 -10.75 -8.91
N ALA A 180 -14.48 -11.32 -9.66
CA ALA A 180 -15.74 -11.77 -9.10
C ALA A 180 -15.52 -13.02 -8.23
N LEU A 181 -15.87 -12.95 -6.95
CA LEU A 181 -15.81 -14.07 -6.01
C LEU A 181 -16.95 -15.07 -6.21
N ARG A 182 -18.02 -14.61 -6.86
CA ARG A 182 -19.21 -15.39 -7.24
C ARG A 182 -19.74 -14.85 -8.54
N GLY A 183 -20.46 -15.68 -9.29
CA GLY A 183 -21.16 -15.23 -10.49
C GLY A 183 -22.28 -14.24 -10.14
N GLY A 184 -22.43 -13.18 -10.95
CA GLY A 184 -23.53 -12.23 -10.81
C GLY A 184 -23.18 -10.74 -10.69
N PRO A 185 -22.02 -10.32 -10.13
CA PRO A 185 -21.65 -8.91 -10.04
C PRO A 185 -21.72 -8.23 -11.41
N ASP A 186 -22.44 -7.12 -11.50
CA ASP A 186 -22.63 -6.32 -12.70
C ASP A 186 -22.36 -4.84 -12.48
N ARG A 187 -21.83 -4.49 -11.30
CA ARG A 187 -21.61 -3.11 -10.88
C ARG A 187 -20.55 -3.00 -9.80
N TYR A 188 -20.06 -1.79 -9.61
CA TYR A 188 -19.19 -1.38 -8.52
C TYR A 188 -19.70 -0.08 -7.90
N LEU A 189 -19.82 -0.02 -6.57
CA LEU A 189 -20.16 1.20 -5.85
C LEU A 189 -18.87 1.93 -5.44
N ALA A 190 -18.68 3.15 -5.94
CA ALA A 190 -17.59 4.02 -5.56
C ALA A 190 -18.09 5.16 -4.68
N VAL A 191 -17.31 5.53 -3.67
CA VAL A 191 -17.58 6.65 -2.78
C VAL A 191 -16.41 7.61 -2.86
N HIS A 192 -16.73 8.90 -2.94
CA HIS A 192 -15.80 10.00 -2.91
C HIS A 192 -16.19 10.96 -1.79
N GLN A 193 -15.17 11.45 -1.09
CA GLN A 193 -15.30 12.42 -0.03
C GLN A 193 -14.58 13.68 -0.50
N GLY A 194 -15.33 14.77 -0.65
CA GLY A 194 -14.76 16.07 -0.99
C GLY A 194 -13.95 16.63 0.18
N ASP A 195 -12.89 17.37 -0.17
CA ASP A 195 -12.05 18.07 0.81
C ASP A 195 -12.80 19.22 1.49
N GLU A 196 -12.21 19.79 2.53
CA GLU A 196 -12.78 20.96 3.19
C GLU A 196 -13.04 22.10 2.19
N GLY A 197 -14.21 22.75 2.29
CA GLY A 197 -14.64 23.77 1.33
C GLY A 197 -15.28 23.24 0.04
N SER A 198 -15.21 21.93 -0.24
CA SER A 198 -15.84 21.33 -1.43
C SER A 198 -17.35 21.57 -1.46
N ARG A 199 -17.83 22.04 -2.62
CA ARG A 199 -19.24 22.08 -3.00
C ARG A 199 -19.56 20.81 -3.78
N ILE A 200 -19.70 19.71 -3.06
CA ILE A 200 -19.86 18.36 -3.65
C ILE A 200 -21.00 18.26 -4.67
N ASP A 201 -22.04 19.09 -4.56
CA ASP A 201 -23.17 19.13 -5.50
C ASP A 201 -22.76 19.48 -6.93
N GLU A 202 -21.64 20.19 -7.10
CA GLU A 202 -21.04 20.54 -8.38
C GLU A 202 -20.06 19.48 -8.88
N ALA A 203 -19.64 18.54 -8.03
CA ALA A 203 -18.73 17.47 -8.42
C ALA A 203 -19.39 16.55 -9.46
N THR A 204 -18.63 16.12 -10.45
CA THR A 204 -19.11 15.27 -11.54
C THR A 204 -18.34 13.96 -11.63
N ILE A 205 -18.97 12.96 -12.25
CA ILE A 205 -18.34 11.67 -12.57
C ILE A 205 -18.23 11.57 -14.09
N ARG A 206 -17.05 11.18 -14.55
CA ARG A 206 -16.81 10.76 -15.94
C ARG A 206 -16.46 9.27 -15.95
N PRO A 207 -17.34 8.38 -16.43
CA PRO A 207 -16.99 6.98 -16.60
C PRO A 207 -15.86 6.85 -17.63
N GLY A 208 -14.94 5.93 -17.37
CA GLY A 208 -13.86 5.56 -18.27
C GLY A 208 -14.17 4.25 -19.01
N GLU A 209 -13.16 3.41 -19.16
CA GLU A 209 -13.34 2.08 -19.77
C GLU A 209 -14.04 1.10 -18.81
N GLY A 210 -14.70 0.08 -19.36
CA GLY A 210 -15.23 -1.05 -18.59
C GLY A 210 -16.42 -0.74 -17.67
N CYS A 211 -16.92 0.49 -17.65
CA CYS A 211 -18.11 0.83 -16.89
C CYS A 211 -18.91 2.00 -17.49
N ARG A 212 -20.15 2.13 -17.03
CA ARG A 212 -21.02 3.28 -17.27
C ARG A 212 -21.54 3.80 -15.94
N GLN A 213 -21.78 5.10 -15.87
CA GLN A 213 -22.41 5.69 -14.70
C GLN A 213 -23.87 5.19 -14.58
N GLY A 214 -24.19 4.62 -13.43
CA GLY A 214 -25.54 4.34 -12.97
C GLY A 214 -26.08 5.46 -12.10
N ARG A 215 -26.63 5.11 -10.94
CA ARG A 215 -27.13 6.09 -9.97
C ARG A 215 -26.00 6.89 -9.35
N LEU A 216 -26.24 8.18 -9.14
CA LEU A 216 -25.35 9.11 -8.46
C LEU A 216 -26.09 9.79 -7.32
N ARG A 217 -25.47 9.82 -6.14
CA ARG A 217 -25.98 10.49 -4.93
C ARG A 217 -24.91 11.40 -4.36
N ARG A 218 -25.35 12.52 -3.79
CA ARG A 218 -24.50 13.55 -3.21
C ARG A 218 -25.16 14.04 -1.92
N GLN A 219 -24.35 14.42 -0.95
CA GLN A 219 -24.82 14.98 0.31
C GLN A 219 -23.88 16.10 0.72
N ALA A 220 -24.35 17.33 0.58
CA ALA A 220 -23.57 18.53 0.89
C ALA A 220 -23.10 18.58 2.36
N ALA A 221 -23.93 18.13 3.31
CA ALA A 221 -23.61 18.18 4.74
C ALA A 221 -22.35 17.37 5.09
N SER A 222 -22.17 16.21 4.47
CA SER A 222 -20.98 15.37 4.63
C SER A 222 -19.92 15.65 3.57
N ARG A 223 -20.20 16.41 2.51
CA ARG A 223 -19.38 16.55 1.29
C ARG A 223 -19.12 15.21 0.60
N GLY A 224 -20.00 14.24 0.79
CA GLY A 224 -19.84 12.91 0.22
C GLY A 224 -20.62 12.73 -1.08
N MET A 225 -20.07 11.90 -1.96
CA MET A 225 -20.68 11.48 -3.22
C MET A 225 -20.53 9.97 -3.37
N ALA A 226 -21.60 9.31 -3.81
CA ALA A 226 -21.61 7.88 -4.08
C ALA A 226 -22.15 7.61 -5.49
N VAL A 227 -21.43 6.81 -6.25
CA VAL A 227 -21.74 6.49 -7.65
C VAL A 227 -21.74 5.00 -7.89
N GLU A 228 -22.79 4.53 -8.54
CA GLU A 228 -22.88 3.19 -9.09
C GLU A 228 -22.21 3.18 -10.46
N LEU A 229 -21.26 2.27 -10.67
CA LEU A 229 -20.57 2.05 -11.93
C LEU A 229 -21.02 0.70 -12.47
N LEU A 230 -21.86 0.71 -13.49
CA LEU A 230 -22.43 -0.49 -14.11
C LEU A 230 -21.44 -1.07 -15.10
N PHE A 231 -21.24 -2.38 -15.05
CA PHE A 231 -20.54 -3.14 -16.08
C PHE A 231 -21.49 -3.43 -17.24
N ASP A 232 -20.95 -3.71 -18.43
CA ASP A 232 -21.78 -4.04 -19.60
C ASP A 232 -22.31 -5.47 -19.61
N ARG A 233 -21.92 -6.25 -18.59
CA ARG A 233 -22.33 -7.65 -18.41
C ARG A 233 -22.18 -8.06 -16.95
N ARG A 234 -22.85 -9.16 -16.61
CA ARG A 234 -22.60 -9.89 -15.36
C ARG A 234 -21.29 -10.67 -15.47
N LEU A 235 -20.46 -10.60 -14.43
CA LEU A 235 -19.22 -11.36 -14.33
C LEU A 235 -19.50 -12.79 -13.87
N ALA A 236 -18.77 -13.75 -14.42
CA ALA A 236 -18.74 -15.12 -13.92
C ALA A 236 -17.85 -15.24 -12.67
N GLU A 237 -18.01 -16.31 -11.90
CA GLU A 237 -17.12 -16.60 -10.77
C GLU A 237 -15.66 -16.76 -11.24
N GLY A 238 -14.73 -16.14 -10.52
CA GLY A 238 -13.30 -16.12 -10.83
C GLY A 238 -12.91 -15.18 -11.97
N GLU A 239 -13.87 -14.52 -12.60
CA GLU A 239 -13.64 -13.67 -13.75
C GLU A 239 -13.07 -12.31 -13.34
N GLU A 240 -12.10 -11.82 -14.11
CA GLU A 240 -11.44 -10.54 -13.87
C GLU A 240 -12.03 -9.44 -14.77
N HIS A 241 -12.26 -8.27 -14.18
CA HIS A 241 -12.79 -7.12 -14.88
C HIS A 241 -11.97 -5.88 -14.57
N VAL A 242 -11.71 -5.08 -15.62
CA VAL A 242 -10.93 -3.85 -15.54
C VAL A 242 -11.83 -2.70 -15.93
N PHE A 243 -11.85 -1.67 -15.09
CA PHE A 243 -12.63 -0.46 -15.36
C PHE A 243 -11.99 0.77 -14.76
N SER A 244 -12.38 1.95 -15.23
CA SER A 244 -11.92 3.22 -14.69
C SER A 244 -13.01 4.28 -14.66
N TYR A 245 -12.83 5.28 -13.81
CA TYR A 245 -13.68 6.46 -13.73
C TYR A 245 -12.88 7.65 -13.21
N THR A 246 -13.33 8.86 -13.52
CA THR A 246 -12.79 10.10 -12.97
C THR A 246 -13.85 10.81 -12.15
N VAL A 247 -13.53 11.15 -10.90
CA VAL A 247 -14.24 12.17 -10.13
C VAL A 247 -13.61 13.52 -10.44
N ILE A 248 -14.44 14.54 -10.70
CA ILE A 248 -14.00 15.92 -10.89
C ILE A 248 -14.67 16.77 -9.81
N ASP A 249 -13.87 17.35 -8.91
CA ASP A 249 -14.30 18.26 -7.85
C ASP A 249 -13.30 19.43 -7.79
N GLU A 250 -13.63 20.55 -8.44
CA GLU A 250 -12.72 21.69 -8.57
C GLU A 250 -12.94 22.74 -7.49
N THR A 251 -13.78 22.44 -6.50
CA THR A 251 -14.29 23.43 -5.54
C THR A 251 -13.72 23.28 -4.13
N GLY A 252 -12.94 22.23 -3.89
CA GLY A 252 -12.26 22.01 -2.62
C GLY A 252 -11.25 23.12 -2.29
N GLY A 253 -10.99 23.30 -1.00
CA GLY A 253 -9.85 24.05 -0.51
C GLY A 253 -8.53 23.28 -0.65
N PRO A 254 -7.45 23.74 0.00
CA PRO A 254 -6.17 23.06 0.00
C PRO A 254 -6.30 21.61 0.49
N THR A 255 -5.92 20.64 -0.35
CA THR A 255 -6.07 19.22 -0.02
C THR A 255 -5.06 18.77 1.04
N PRO A 256 -5.42 17.95 2.04
CA PRO A 256 -4.46 17.33 2.97
C PRO A 256 -3.71 16.14 2.32
N GLY A 257 -4.00 15.85 1.05
CA GLY A 257 -3.52 14.67 0.34
C GLY A 257 -4.67 13.72 0.01
N HIS A 258 -4.34 12.57 -0.60
CA HIS A 258 -5.32 11.57 -1.01
C HIS A 258 -5.10 10.25 -0.28
N HIS A 259 -6.17 9.73 0.32
CA HIS A 259 -6.16 8.44 0.97
C HIS A 259 -7.34 7.58 0.53
N ARG A 260 -7.05 6.30 0.26
CA ARG A 260 -8.06 5.29 -0.06
C ARG A 260 -8.27 4.37 1.13
N THR A 261 -9.52 4.10 1.44
CA THR A 261 -9.90 3.08 2.42
C THR A 261 -10.04 1.71 1.74
N PHE A 262 -9.42 0.71 2.35
CA PHE A 262 -9.49 -0.69 1.98
C PHE A 262 -10.24 -1.45 3.07
N ARG A 263 -11.34 -2.12 2.68
CA ARG A 263 -12.09 -3.00 3.59
C ARG A 263 -11.51 -4.41 3.61
N ASP A 264 -11.08 -4.85 2.44
CA ASP A 264 -10.44 -6.14 2.20
C ASP A 264 -9.01 -5.92 1.73
N PRO A 265 -8.13 -6.93 1.86
CA PRO A 265 -6.77 -6.83 1.36
C PRO A 265 -6.73 -6.51 -0.15
N CYS A 266 -5.82 -5.62 -0.55
CA CYS A 266 -5.54 -5.31 -1.93
C CYS A 266 -4.07 -5.64 -2.24
N PRO A 267 -3.77 -6.57 -3.18
CA PRO A 267 -2.40 -6.95 -3.53
C PRO A 267 -1.53 -5.79 -4.01
N SER A 268 -2.13 -4.81 -4.70
CA SER A 268 -1.38 -3.76 -5.38
C SER A 268 -2.14 -2.44 -5.42
N TYR A 269 -1.60 -1.41 -4.78
CA TYR A 269 -2.15 -0.06 -4.82
C TYR A 269 -1.07 0.95 -5.20
N LEU A 270 -1.33 1.70 -6.28
CA LEU A 270 -0.52 2.83 -6.73
C LEU A 270 -1.33 4.11 -6.60
N VAL A 271 -0.76 5.12 -5.96
CA VAL A 271 -1.29 6.48 -5.97
C VAL A 271 -0.25 7.43 -6.56
N GLN A 272 -0.69 8.31 -7.46
CA GLN A 272 0.13 9.35 -8.06
C GLN A 272 -0.57 10.70 -7.94
N MET A 273 0.17 11.72 -7.54
CA MET A 273 -0.33 13.09 -7.44
C MET A 273 0.46 13.96 -8.39
N GLY A 274 -0.23 14.58 -9.36
CA GLY A 274 0.31 15.57 -10.28
C GLY A 274 -0.05 16.97 -9.81
N PHE A 275 0.96 17.73 -9.39
CA PHE A 275 0.86 19.09 -8.90
C PHE A 275 0.96 20.11 -10.03
N HIS A 276 0.13 21.14 -9.95
CA HIS A 276 0.28 22.30 -10.81
C HIS A 276 1.64 22.98 -10.57
N ARG A 277 2.31 23.44 -11.63
CA ARG A 277 3.71 23.95 -11.57
C ARG A 277 3.94 25.13 -10.62
N ARG A 278 2.88 25.84 -10.24
CA ARG A 278 2.92 26.98 -9.32
C ARG A 278 2.45 26.64 -7.89
N ALA A 279 2.10 25.39 -7.65
CA ALA A 279 1.50 24.88 -6.42
C ALA A 279 2.21 23.57 -6.03
N LEU A 280 3.51 23.67 -5.78
CA LEU A 280 4.30 22.52 -5.34
C LEU A 280 4.16 22.34 -3.82
N PRO A 281 4.09 21.10 -3.34
CA PRO A 281 3.92 20.82 -1.92
C PRO A 281 5.21 21.15 -1.15
N ALA A 282 5.06 21.50 0.13
CA ALA A 282 6.20 21.66 1.03
C ALA A 282 6.77 20.29 1.41
N ARG A 283 5.88 19.36 1.74
CA ARG A 283 6.21 17.99 2.10
C ARG A 283 5.12 17.04 1.64
N CYS A 284 5.53 15.85 1.20
CA CYS A 284 4.62 14.74 0.92
C CYS A 284 5.10 13.52 1.70
N ALA A 285 4.18 12.77 2.30
CA ALA A 285 4.52 11.52 2.97
C ALA A 285 3.60 10.38 2.54
N LYS A 286 4.18 9.22 2.28
CA LYS A 286 3.45 7.97 2.12
C LYS A 286 2.91 7.57 3.48
N GLN A 287 1.61 7.31 3.58
CA GLN A 287 0.97 6.96 4.84
C GLN A 287 0.18 5.67 4.75
N PHE A 288 0.22 4.88 5.82
CA PHE A 288 -0.69 3.77 6.05
C PHE A 288 -1.23 3.81 7.47
N ARG A 289 -2.51 3.48 7.61
CA ARG A 289 -3.23 3.45 8.89
C ARG A 289 -4.13 2.22 8.92
N SER A 290 -3.87 1.28 9.84
CA SER A 290 -4.58 0.00 9.96
C SER A 290 -5.97 0.09 10.61
N GLY A 291 -6.33 1.24 11.20
CA GLY A 291 -7.64 1.53 11.78
C GLY A 291 -7.78 3.01 12.15
N LEU A 292 -8.99 3.54 12.29
CA LEU A 292 -9.22 4.99 12.50
C LEU A 292 -8.48 5.60 13.69
N LEU A 293 -8.45 4.86 14.80
CA LEU A 293 -7.82 5.28 16.05
C LEU A 293 -6.31 5.00 16.08
N ALA A 294 -5.79 4.30 15.06
CA ALA A 294 -4.35 4.10 14.94
C ALA A 294 -3.72 5.40 14.40
N THR A 295 -2.64 5.83 15.04
CA THR A 295 -1.84 6.95 14.54
C THR A 295 -1.39 6.63 13.11
N PRO A 296 -1.58 7.54 12.13
CA PRO A 296 -1.00 7.39 10.81
C PRO A 296 0.49 7.14 10.95
N VAL A 297 0.98 6.05 10.37
CA VAL A 297 2.41 5.81 10.30
C VAL A 297 2.88 6.48 9.01
N ASP A 298 3.62 7.57 9.15
CA ASP A 298 4.46 8.09 8.05
C ASP A 298 5.42 6.97 7.67
N VAL A 299 5.18 6.38 6.51
CA VAL A 299 5.94 5.25 6.01
C VAL A 299 7.22 5.77 5.39
N ASP A 300 7.12 6.74 4.47
CA ASP A 300 8.23 7.30 3.72
C ASP A 300 7.97 8.79 3.41
N GLU A 301 8.98 9.65 3.51
CA GLU A 301 8.93 10.98 2.91
C GLU A 301 9.14 10.87 1.40
N LEU A 302 8.29 11.55 0.62
CA LEU A 302 8.26 11.45 -0.83
C LEU A 302 8.75 12.73 -1.47
N VAL A 303 9.69 12.59 -2.40
CA VAL A 303 10.24 13.73 -3.14
C VAL A 303 9.32 14.08 -4.30
N CYS A 304 8.84 15.33 -4.33
CA CYS A 304 8.22 15.91 -5.51
C CYS A 304 9.30 16.32 -6.51
N GLY A 305 9.48 15.55 -7.58
CA GLY A 305 10.46 15.85 -8.62
C GLY A 305 10.09 17.09 -9.45
N LEU A 306 11.01 17.53 -10.32
CA LEU A 306 10.83 18.67 -11.24
C LEU A 306 9.60 18.56 -12.16
N GLY A 307 9.11 17.34 -12.39
CA GLY A 307 7.87 17.09 -13.14
C GLY A 307 6.59 17.41 -12.37
N GLY A 308 6.68 17.78 -11.09
CA GLY A 308 5.52 18.04 -10.24
C GLY A 308 4.72 16.78 -9.93
N VAL A 309 5.35 15.60 -9.93
CA VAL A 309 4.67 14.32 -9.67
C VAL A 309 5.27 13.65 -8.46
N VAL A 310 4.38 13.21 -7.56
CA VAL A 310 4.70 12.33 -6.42
C VAL A 310 3.99 11.00 -6.64
N SER A 311 4.59 9.90 -6.24
CA SER A 311 3.99 8.57 -6.35
C SER A 311 4.32 7.71 -5.15
N ALA A 312 3.34 6.91 -4.72
CA ALA A 312 3.52 5.92 -3.67
C ALA A 312 2.92 4.59 -4.10
N TYR A 313 3.66 3.52 -3.87
CA TYR A 313 3.24 2.16 -4.15
C TYR A 313 3.13 1.36 -2.85
N PHE A 314 2.05 0.59 -2.73
CA PHE A 314 1.78 -0.28 -1.62
C PHE A 314 1.52 -1.71 -2.13
N CYS A 315 2.21 -2.68 -1.55
CA CYS A 315 2.00 -4.10 -1.81
C CYS A 315 1.23 -4.75 -0.66
N ASN A 316 0.28 -5.62 -0.99
CA ASN A 316 -0.53 -6.37 -0.02
C ASN A 316 -1.11 -5.47 1.08
N VAL A 317 -1.77 -4.38 0.68
CA VAL A 317 -2.44 -3.46 1.59
C VAL A 317 -3.51 -4.22 2.36
N GLY A 318 -3.41 -4.27 3.68
CA GLY A 318 -4.45 -4.83 4.53
C GLY A 318 -5.63 -3.87 4.71
N PRO A 319 -6.68 -4.28 5.44
CA PRO A 319 -7.76 -3.39 5.82
C PRO A 319 -7.22 -2.14 6.54
N GLY A 320 -7.73 -0.96 6.17
CA GLY A 320 -7.21 0.30 6.66
C GLY A 320 -7.30 1.42 5.62
N THR A 321 -6.43 2.41 5.75
CA THR A 321 -6.32 3.57 4.86
C THR A 321 -4.89 3.71 4.37
N ALA A 322 -4.69 3.85 3.06
CA ALA A 322 -3.37 4.05 2.45
C ALA A 322 -3.40 5.26 1.50
N GLY A 323 -2.33 6.04 1.47
CA GLY A 323 -2.33 7.27 0.67
C GLY A 323 -1.05 8.09 0.73
N ILE A 324 -1.15 9.30 0.23
CA ILE A 324 -0.12 10.32 0.33
C ILE A 324 -0.73 11.51 1.08
N SER A 325 -0.12 11.93 2.18
CA SER A 325 -0.40 13.24 2.79
C SER A 325 0.39 14.33 2.11
N VAL A 326 -0.17 15.54 2.14
CA VAL A 326 0.45 16.74 1.61
C VAL A 326 0.41 17.83 2.67
N GLU A 327 1.56 18.47 2.89
CA GLU A 327 1.70 19.67 3.68
C GLU A 327 2.00 20.86 2.74
N TRP A 328 1.27 21.95 2.96
CA TRP A 328 1.44 23.22 2.25
C TRP A 328 2.21 24.22 3.13
N ASN A 329 2.87 25.20 2.51
CA ASN A 329 3.53 26.30 3.21
C ASN A 329 2.55 27.37 3.69
#